data_AF-A0A6I5NU29-F1
#
_entry.id   AF-A0A6I5NU29-F1
#
_cell.length_a   1.000
_cell.length_b   1.000
_cell.length_c   1.000
_cell.angle_alpha   90.00
_cell.angle_beta   90.00
_cell.angle_gamma   90.00
#
_symmetry.space_group_name_H-M   'P 1'
#
loop_
_entity.id
_entity.type
_entity.pdbx_description
1 polymer ?
#
loop_
_entity_poly.entity_id
_entity_poly.type
_entity_poly.pdbx_seq_one_letter_code
_entity_poly.pdbx_strand_id
1 'polypeptide(L)'
;MTQMEQAALRARNTLVVLFTVFCVLDIVLVILARDLWAIPRICLNIMVMVFVLRGRKWAKWLLIVLFGLSAFALVALLLVLGSELSTVLVVGSWLLAALSLLIPIYLVTNSNLNRYFAQQRQLRQRSANDSEP
;
A
#
# COMPACT_ATOMS: atom_id res chain seq x y z
N MET A 1 -3.27 -9.84 26.73
CA MET A 1 -3.61 -9.53 25.32
C MET A 1 -5.09 -9.28 25.26
N THR A 2 -5.49 -8.03 25.09
CA THR A 2 -6.91 -7.69 24.98
C THR A 2 -7.44 -8.13 23.60
N GLN A 3 -8.71 -8.53 23.51
CA GLN A 3 -9.36 -8.90 22.25
C GLN A 3 -9.21 -7.80 21.17
N MET A 4 -9.10 -6.54 21.62
CA MET A 4 -8.82 -5.36 20.79
C MET A 4 -7.41 -5.37 20.19
N GLU A 5 -6.38 -5.79 20.93
CA GLU A 5 -5.01 -5.92 20.40
C GLU A 5 -4.92 -7.01 19.32
N GLN A 6 -5.61 -8.14 19.49
CA GLN A 6 -5.63 -9.21 18.49
C GLN A 6 -6.35 -8.81 17.21
N ALA A 7 -7.50 -8.14 17.31
CA ALA A 7 -8.23 -7.61 16.15
C ALA A 7 -7.38 -6.60 15.38
N ALA A 8 -6.67 -5.73 16.10
CA ALA A 8 -5.75 -4.75 15.53
C ALA A 8 -4.53 -5.39 14.85
N LEU A 9 -3.89 -6.38 15.49
CA LEU A 9 -2.78 -7.13 14.88
C LEU A 9 -3.22 -7.86 13.62
N ARG A 10 -4.39 -8.51 13.64
CA ARG A 10 -4.95 -9.20 12.48
C ARG A 10 -5.20 -8.22 11.33
N ALA A 11 -5.80 -7.06 11.61
CA ALA A 11 -6.07 -6.03 10.61
C ALA A 11 -4.78 -5.50 9.96
N ARG A 12 -3.74 -5.26 10.77
CA ARG A 12 -2.39 -4.92 10.27
C ARG A 12 -1.82 -6.03 9.39
N ASN A 13 -1.90 -7.27 9.83
CA ASN A 13 -1.35 -8.40 9.08
C ASN A 13 -2.06 -8.56 7.73
N THR A 14 -3.40 -8.43 7.71
CA THR A 14 -4.17 -8.43 6.46
C THR A 14 -3.75 -7.30 5.52
N LEU A 15 -3.52 -6.09 6.03
CA LEU A 15 -3.04 -4.97 5.21
C LEU A 15 -1.64 -5.25 4.62
N VAL A 16 -0.73 -5.79 5.43
CA VAL A 16 0.61 -6.19 4.97
C VAL A 16 0.51 -7.29 3.92
N VAL A 17 -0.31 -8.32 4.14
CA VAL A 17 -0.52 -9.40 3.17
C VAL A 17 -1.07 -8.87 1.86
N LEU A 18 -2.12 -8.03 1.89
CA LEU A 18 -2.69 -7.42 0.68
C LEU A 18 -1.65 -6.60 -0.09
N PHE A 19 -0.82 -5.82 0.62
CA PHE A 19 0.25 -5.03 0.03
C PHE A 19 1.38 -5.90 -0.51
N THR A 20 1.75 -6.98 0.18
CA THR A 20 2.76 -7.93 -0.30
C THR A 20 2.29 -8.61 -1.58
N VAL A 21 1.04 -9.06 -1.63
CA VAL A 21 0.44 -9.63 -2.85
C VAL A 21 0.45 -8.59 -3.98
N PHE A 22 0.06 -7.35 -3.69
CA PHE A 22 0.14 -6.25 -4.65
C PHE A 22 1.56 -6.05 -5.18
N CYS A 23 2.57 -5.99 -4.31
CA CYS A 23 3.97 -5.82 -4.70
C CYS A 23 4.49 -7.00 -5.55
N VAL A 24 4.18 -8.25 -5.18
CA VAL A 24 4.59 -9.42 -5.97
C VAL A 24 3.97 -9.37 -7.35
N LEU A 25 2.68 -9.07 -7.43
CA LEU A 25 1.97 -8.94 -8.70
C LEU A 25 2.55 -7.79 -9.54
N ASP A 26 2.92 -6.68 -8.89
CA ASP A 26 3.53 -5.51 -9.54
C ASP A 26 4.89 -5.88 -10.13
N ILE A 27 5.74 -6.55 -9.35
CA ILE A 27 7.06 -7.04 -9.80
C ILE A 27 6.91 -7.98 -11.01
N VAL A 28 5.97 -8.94 -10.95
CA VAL A 28 5.73 -9.89 -12.04
C VAL A 28 5.33 -9.14 -13.32
N LEU A 29 4.41 -8.17 -13.21
CA LEU A 29 4.00 -7.32 -14.33
C LEU A 29 5.15 -6.49 -14.90
N VAL A 30 6.00 -5.95 -14.03
CA VAL A 30 7.16 -5.14 -14.42
C VAL A 30 8.19 -5.97 -15.18
N ILE A 31 8.46 -7.19 -14.71
CA ILE A 31 9.39 -8.11 -15.39
C ILE A 31 8.84 -8.51 -16.77
N LEU A 32 7.54 -8.82 -16.84
CA LEU A 32 6.85 -9.17 -18.09
C LEU A 32 6.84 -7.99 -19.08
N ALA A 33 6.63 -6.77 -18.60
CA ALA A 33 6.62 -5.55 -19.41
C ALA A 33 8.03 -5.03 -19.74
N ARG A 34 9.09 -5.59 -19.14
CA ARG A 34 10.48 -5.08 -19.18
C ARG A 34 10.59 -3.58 -18.92
N ASP A 35 9.76 -3.06 -18.03
CA ASP A 35 9.69 -1.62 -17.77
C ASP A 35 10.72 -1.20 -16.70
N LEU A 36 11.81 -0.57 -17.12
CA LEU A 36 12.85 -0.04 -16.22
C LEU A 36 12.33 1.09 -15.32
N TRP A 37 11.26 1.80 -15.72
CA TRP A 37 10.70 2.91 -14.95
C TRP A 37 9.89 2.48 -13.74
N ALA A 38 9.63 1.18 -13.60
CA ALA A 38 8.82 0.67 -12.51
C ALA A 38 9.63 0.38 -11.22
N ILE A 39 10.96 0.29 -11.29
CA ILE A 39 11.84 0.14 -10.12
C ILE A 39 11.62 1.26 -9.08
N PRO A 40 11.67 2.56 -9.45
CA PRO A 40 11.39 3.63 -8.48
C PRO A 40 9.97 3.57 -7.93
N ARG A 41 8.98 3.10 -8.70
CA ARG A 41 7.59 2.92 -8.23
C ARG A 41 7.50 1.89 -7.10
N ILE A 42 8.13 0.73 -7.27
CA ILE A 42 8.14 -0.34 -6.27
C ILE A 42 8.84 0.13 -4.99
N CYS A 43 10.02 0.76 -5.11
CA CYS A 43 10.73 1.33 -3.96
C CYS A 43 9.90 2.37 -3.20
N LEU A 44 9.23 3.28 -3.92
CA LEU A 44 8.37 4.32 -3.33
C LEU A 44 7.20 3.69 -2.56
N ASN A 45 6.54 2.68 -3.13
CA ASN A 45 5.45 1.95 -2.49
C ASN A 45 5.88 1.33 -1.15
N ILE A 46 7.03 0.65 -1.13
CA ILE A 46 7.58 0.03 0.09
C ILE A 46 7.86 1.09 1.16
N MET A 47 8.50 2.21 0.77
CA MET A 47 8.85 3.30 1.66
C MET A 47 7.60 3.92 2.32
N VAL A 48 6.55 4.12 1.54
CA VAL A 48 5.26 4.65 2.00
C VAL A 48 4.55 3.66 2.92
N MET A 49 4.59 2.37 2.63
CA MET A 49 4.00 1.35 3.50
C MET A 49 4.65 1.34 4.89
N VAL A 50 5.98 1.47 4.98
CA VAL A 50 6.68 1.62 6.26
C VAL A 50 6.20 2.86 7.02
N PHE A 51 5.97 3.96 6.31
CA PHE A 51 5.42 5.19 6.89
C PHE A 51 3.98 5.05 7.39
N VAL A 52 3.15 4.28 6.67
CA VAL A 52 1.77 3.96 7.06
C VAL A 52 1.76 3.09 8.30
N LEU A 53 2.61 2.06 8.36
CA LEU A 53 2.79 1.22 9.54
C LEU A 53 3.31 1.98 10.75
N ARG A 54 4.04 3.09 10.54
CA ARG A 54 4.42 4.01 11.61
C ARG A 54 3.25 4.88 12.11
N GLY A 55 2.04 4.74 11.57
CA GLY A 55 0.84 5.42 12.05
C GLY A 55 0.77 6.92 11.72
N ARG A 56 1.58 7.46 10.81
CA ARG A 56 1.51 8.88 10.44
C ARG A 56 0.19 9.19 9.71
N LYS A 57 -0.54 10.23 10.15
CA LYS A 57 -1.79 10.68 9.51
C LYS A 57 -1.60 11.06 8.04
N TRP A 58 -0.49 11.72 7.73
CA TRP A 58 -0.09 12.08 6.37
C TRP A 58 0.19 10.87 5.47
N ALA A 59 0.64 9.75 6.04
CA ALA A 59 0.99 8.56 5.28
C ALA A 59 -0.24 7.90 4.64
N LYS A 60 -1.44 8.06 5.24
CA LYS A 60 -2.69 7.58 4.63
C LYS A 60 -3.00 8.30 3.32
N TRP A 61 -2.89 9.62 3.32
CA TRP A 61 -3.08 10.46 2.12
C TRP A 61 -2.00 10.19 1.09
N LEU A 62 -0.75 10.04 1.54
CA LEU A 62 0.38 9.66 0.68
C LEU A 62 0.15 8.32 -0.01
N LEU A 63 -0.38 7.33 0.70
CA LEU A 63 -0.68 6.02 0.14
C LEU A 63 -1.81 6.09 -0.90
N ILE A 64 -2.86 6.89 -0.66
CA ILE A 64 -3.93 7.14 -1.64
C ILE A 64 -3.36 7.78 -2.92
N VAL A 65 -2.54 8.83 -2.76
CA VAL A 65 -1.89 9.52 -3.88
C VAL A 65 -0.95 8.57 -4.64
N LEU A 66 -0.16 7.76 -3.93
CA LEU A 66 0.73 6.77 -4.56
C LEU A 66 -0.04 5.72 -5.35
N PHE A 67 -1.12 5.17 -4.78
CA PHE A 67 -1.91 4.18 -5.48
C PHE A 67 -2.58 4.78 -6.72
N GLY A 68 -3.07 6.03 -6.63
CA GLY A 68 -3.55 6.77 -7.80
C GLY A 68 -2.47 6.99 -8.86
N LEU A 69 -1.27 7.38 -8.44
CA LEU A 69 -0.13 7.55 -9.35
C LEU A 69 0.31 6.22 -9.97
N SER A 70 0.25 5.11 -9.21
CA SER A 70 0.54 3.77 -9.71
C SER A 70 -0.48 3.30 -10.73
N ALA A 71 -1.77 3.59 -10.50
CA ALA A 71 -2.84 3.30 -11.45
C ALA A 71 -2.67 4.13 -12.73
N PHE A 72 -2.33 5.41 -12.61
CA PHE A 72 -2.04 6.26 -13.76
C PHE A 72 -0.83 5.74 -14.58
N ALA A 73 0.24 5.32 -13.90
CA ALA A 73 1.40 4.71 -14.55
C ALA A 73 1.05 3.40 -15.26
N LEU A 74 0.18 2.56 -14.67
CA LEU A 74 -0.32 1.34 -15.33
C LEU A 74 -1.11 1.66 -16.59
N VAL A 75 -1.96 2.70 -16.57
CA VAL A 75 -2.71 3.15 -17.77
C VAL A 75 -1.75 3.68 -18.84
N ALA A 76 -0.76 4.47 -18.45
CA ALA A 76 0.27 4.95 -19.38
C ALA A 76 1.04 3.79 -20.03
N LEU A 77 1.42 2.78 -19.23
CA LEU A 77 2.08 1.57 -19.74
C LEU A 77 1.19 0.78 -20.71
N LEU A 78 -0.10 0.64 -20.41
CA LEU A 78 -1.09 0.01 -21.29
C LEU A 78 -1.21 0.73 -22.64
N LEU A 79 -1.15 2.07 -22.64
CA LEU A 79 -1.18 2.86 -23.88
C LEU A 79 0.11 2.67 -24.70
N VAL A 80 1.27 2.61 -24.05
CA VAL A 80 2.56 2.45 -24.73
C VAL A 80 2.73 1.04 -25.29
N LEU A 81 2.31 -0.01 -24.57
CA LEU A 81 2.40 -1.42 -25.01
C LEU A 81 1.18 -1.88 -25.83
N GLY A 82 0.23 -0.98 -26.11
CA GLY A 82 -1.12 -1.23 -26.64
C GLY A 82 -1.27 -2.20 -27.81
N SER A 83 -0.21 -2.42 -28.59
CA SER A 83 -0.21 -3.28 -29.78
C SER A 83 0.28 -4.73 -29.55
N GLU A 84 0.95 -5.04 -28.43
CA GLU A 84 1.55 -6.37 -28.18
C GLU A 84 1.24 -6.95 -26.79
N LEU A 85 0.20 -6.45 -26.12
CA LEU A 85 -0.15 -6.91 -24.78
C LEU A 85 -0.74 -8.33 -24.79
N SER A 86 0.02 -9.26 -24.23
CA SER A 86 -0.50 -10.57 -23.82
C SER A 86 -1.71 -10.39 -22.91
N THR A 87 -2.75 -11.20 -23.09
CA THR A 87 -3.97 -11.22 -22.27
C THR A 87 -3.66 -11.28 -20.77
N VAL A 88 -2.52 -11.88 -20.41
CA VAL A 88 -1.99 -11.95 -19.05
C VAL A 88 -1.66 -10.58 -18.46
N LEU A 89 -1.07 -9.65 -19.23
CA LEU A 89 -0.78 -8.29 -18.75
C LEU A 89 -2.06 -7.48 -18.55
N VAL A 90 -3.05 -7.64 -19.43
CA VAL A 90 -4.33 -6.93 -19.30
C VAL A 90 -5.05 -7.37 -18.04
N VAL A 91 -5.23 -8.69 -17.85
CA VAL A 91 -5.88 -9.24 -16.65
C VAL A 91 -5.10 -8.89 -15.38
N GLY A 92 -3.77 -8.99 -15.42
CA GLY A 92 -2.90 -8.62 -14.30
C GLY A 92 -3.04 -7.15 -13.91
N SER A 93 -3.05 -6.24 -14.90
CA SER A 93 -3.17 -4.80 -14.68
C SER A 93 -4.52 -4.41 -14.08
N TRP A 94 -5.60 -5.05 -14.53
CA TRP A 94 -6.93 -4.89 -13.95
C TRP A 94 -6.98 -5.37 -12.50
N LEU A 95 -6.36 -6.51 -12.20
CA LEU A 95 -6.29 -7.04 -10.84
C LEU A 95 -5.47 -6.12 -9.93
N LEU A 96 -4.37 -5.57 -10.45
CA LEU A 96 -3.55 -4.58 -9.74
C LEU A 96 -4.31 -3.29 -9.49
N ALA A 97 -5.06 -2.79 -10.47
CA ALA A 97 -5.90 -1.62 -10.33
C ALA A 97 -6.99 -1.84 -9.26
N ALA A 98 -7.63 -3.01 -9.24
CA ALA A 98 -8.60 -3.35 -8.20
C ALA A 98 -7.95 -3.36 -6.80
N LEU A 99 -6.79 -4.02 -6.64
CA LEU A 99 -6.03 -4.04 -5.38
C LEU A 99 -5.56 -2.65 -4.96
N SER A 100 -5.17 -1.81 -5.93
CA SER A 100 -4.73 -0.43 -5.69
C SER A 100 -5.82 0.45 -5.07
N LEU A 101 -7.09 0.15 -5.36
CA LEU A 101 -8.23 0.84 -4.79
C LEU A 101 -8.66 0.19 -3.46
N LEU A 102 -8.61 -1.13 -3.39
CA LEU A 102 -9.10 -1.91 -2.26
C LEU A 102 -8.25 -1.69 -1.00
N ILE A 103 -6.92 -1.55 -1.14
CA ILE A 103 -6.01 -1.28 -0.02
C ILE A 103 -6.31 0.06 0.68
N PRO A 104 -6.37 1.22 -0.01
CA PRO A 104 -6.71 2.49 0.62
C PRO A 104 -8.15 2.52 1.15
N ILE A 105 -9.12 1.90 0.46
CA ILE A 105 -10.49 1.78 0.98
C ILE A 105 -10.50 1.01 2.31
N TYR A 106 -9.83 -0.15 2.36
CA TYR A 106 -9.72 -0.94 3.58
C TYR A 106 -9.02 -0.18 4.72
N LEU A 107 -7.99 0.61 4.39
CA LEU A 107 -7.27 1.46 5.34
C LEU A 107 -8.15 2.58 5.95
N VAL A 108 -9.09 3.12 5.18
CA VAL A 108 -10.00 4.21 5.60
C VAL A 108 -11.22 3.65 6.33
N THR A 109 -11.82 2.59 5.81
CA THR A 109 -13.10 2.04 6.30
C THR A 109 -12.93 1.18 7.54
N ASN A 110 -11.77 0.54 7.74
CA ASN A 110 -11.58 -0.37 8.87
C ASN A 110 -11.32 0.40 10.19
N SER A 111 -12.37 0.52 11.01
CA SER A 111 -12.34 1.20 12.32
C SER A 111 -11.33 0.59 13.30
N ASN A 112 -11.12 -0.73 13.27
CA ASN A 112 -10.15 -1.41 14.14
C ASN A 112 -8.70 -1.05 13.79
N LEU A 113 -8.40 -0.96 12.49
CA LEU A 113 -7.11 -0.50 11.97
C LEU A 113 -6.87 0.98 12.34
N ASN A 114 -7.91 1.80 12.27
CA ASN A 114 -7.81 3.22 12.63
C ASN A 114 -7.59 3.42 14.13
N ARG A 115 -8.24 2.64 14.99
CA ARG A 115 -8.00 2.60 16.44
C ARG A 115 -6.59 2.14 16.77
N TYR A 116 -6.08 1.10 16.10
CA TYR A 116 -4.69 0.66 16.26
C TYR A 116 -3.70 1.79 15.95
N PHE A 117 -3.87 2.47 14.81
CA PHE A 117 -3.00 3.59 14.46
C PHE A 117 -3.12 4.77 15.42
N ALA A 118 -4.30 5.01 16.01
CA ALA A 118 -4.48 6.04 17.03
C ALA A 118 -3.73 5.69 18.33
N GLN A 119 -3.84 4.45 18.79
CA GLN A 119 -3.16 3.95 19.98
C GLN A 119 -1.64 3.97 19.81
N GLN A 120 -1.15 3.58 18.63
CA GLN A 120 0.28 3.59 18.32
C GLN A 120 0.86 5.01 18.24
N ARG A 121 0.06 6.01 17.82
CA ARG A 121 0.45 7.43 17.89
C ARG A 121 0.57 7.92 19.33
N GLN A 122 -0.38 7.58 20.18
CA GLN A 122 -0.35 7.97 21.59
C GLN A 122 0.86 7.38 22.30
N LEU A 123 1.18 6.10 22.07
CA LEU A 123 2.37 5.46 22.61
C LEU A 123 3.65 6.17 22.18
N ARG A 124 3.74 6.59 20.90
CA ARG A 124 4.90 7.33 20.40
C ARG A 124 5.00 8.74 20.98
N GLN A 125 3.89 9.45 21.15
CA GLN A 125 3.87 10.76 21.78
C GLN A 125 4.28 10.67 23.25
N ARG A 126 3.84 9.63 23.96
CA ARG A 126 4.21 9.40 25.35
C ARG A 126 5.71 9.13 25.49
N SER A 127 6.26 8.24 24.65
CA SER A 127 7.71 7.98 24.63
C SER A 127 8.56 9.19 24.21
N ALA A 128 8.01 10.12 23.42
CA ALA A 128 8.70 11.36 23.05
C ALA A 128 8.68 12.37 24.22
N ASN A 129 7.57 12.45 24.94
CA ASN A 129 7.41 13.33 26.10
C ASN A 129 8.19 12.84 27.33
N ASP A 130 8.38 11.53 27.46
CA ASP A 130 9.25 10.93 28.50
C ASP A 130 10.75 11.05 28.16
N SER A 131 11.09 11.55 26.97
CA SER A 131 12.48 11.78 26.52
C SER A 131 12.90 13.25 26.46
N GLU A 132 12.02 14.18 26.85
CA GLU A 132 12.39 15.58 27.14
C GLU A 132 12.73 15.71 28.64
N PRO A 133 13.98 16.08 29.00
CA PRO A 133 14.40 16.29 30.40
C PRO A 133 13.89 17.60 31.00
#